data_AF-A0A3S1CJ10-F1
#
_entry.id   AF-A0A3S1CJ10-F1
#
_cell.length_a   1.000
_cell.length_b   1.000
_cell.length_c   1.000
_cell.angle_alpha   90.00
_cell.angle_beta   90.00
_cell.angle_gamma   90.00
#
_symmetry.space_group_name_H-M   'P 1'
#
loop_
_entity.id
_entity.type
_entity.pdbx_description
1 polymer ?
#
loop_
_entity_poly.entity_id
_entity_poly.type
_entity_poly.pdbx_seq_one_letter_code
_entity_poly.pdbx_strand_id
1 'polypeptide(L)'
;MFTTSETPVIATILAVAFGILGWGFYRARPFGKLGILAWLQSLVLMTPWLLFFGLFAAGIYINIIGIVLLLVVSAGIYVYLGRQLRAAGQDAILRQKAVDRLKSESESNTNTPTVAVVIPETLSIPDDDLSAIKSIFGIDTFFATETIPYQDGAVFKGNLRGEPEETHNRLTESLKSRLGDKYRLFLVENADSRPVVIVLPSRNDPRPMSIAQKVFAGVLLIATLGTCLEAAGLLLGFDFFSYPVRYQETLPIGGGIFIILIAHEIGHWVSARRHQVRLSLPFFLPAVQIGSFGAITRFESLLLNRKVLFDISLAALRLEEFFL
;
A
#
# COMPACT_ATOMS: atom_id res chain seq x y z
N MET A 1 -24.34 32.66 6.03
CA MET A 1 -24.36 34.00 5.41
C MET A 1 -22.90 34.44 5.34
N PHE A 2 -22.23 34.21 4.22
CA PHE A 2 -20.80 34.53 4.09
C PHE A 2 -20.61 36.04 3.91
N THR A 3 -19.51 36.56 4.43
CA THR A 3 -19.10 37.95 4.27
C THR A 3 -18.71 38.19 2.81
N THR A 4 -18.92 39.41 2.32
CA THR A 4 -18.58 39.86 0.95
C THR A 4 -17.13 39.62 0.52
N SER A 5 -16.25 39.24 1.46
CA SER A 5 -14.83 38.94 1.25
C SER A 5 -14.52 37.51 0.79
N GLU A 6 -15.40 36.51 0.98
CA GLU A 6 -15.07 35.11 0.68
C GLU A 6 -15.34 34.70 -0.77
N THR A 7 -16.42 35.23 -1.38
CA THR A 7 -16.76 35.02 -2.80
C THR A 7 -15.64 35.42 -3.78
N PRO A 8 -14.96 36.58 -3.65
CA PRO A 8 -13.89 36.96 -4.57
C PRO A 8 -12.66 36.05 -4.44
N VAL A 9 -12.40 35.50 -3.25
CA VAL A 9 -11.29 34.53 -3.04
C VAL A 9 -11.58 33.24 -3.80
N ILE A 10 -12.78 32.68 -3.68
CA ILE A 10 -13.19 31.46 -4.40
C ILE A 10 -13.16 31.70 -5.91
N ALA A 11 -13.65 32.86 -6.37
CA ALA A 11 -13.61 33.23 -7.79
C ALA A 11 -12.18 33.32 -8.33
N THR A 12 -11.26 33.88 -7.55
CA THR A 12 -9.83 33.98 -7.92
C THR A 12 -9.19 32.59 -8.02
N ILE A 13 -9.46 31.70 -7.06
CA ILE A 13 -8.97 30.32 -7.07
C ILE A 13 -9.48 29.58 -8.31
N LEU A 14 -10.76 29.72 -8.65
CA LEU A 14 -11.34 29.11 -9.84
C LEU A 14 -10.69 29.64 -11.12
N ALA A 15 -10.46 30.96 -11.23
CA ALA A 15 -9.80 31.56 -12.39
C ALA A 15 -8.37 31.03 -12.57
N VAL A 16 -7.60 30.91 -11.48
CA VAL A 16 -6.27 30.30 -11.50
C VAL A 16 -6.33 28.84 -11.93
N ALA A 17 -7.30 28.06 -11.41
CA ALA A 17 -7.45 26.66 -11.76
C ALA A 17 -7.78 26.47 -13.26
N PHE A 18 -8.65 27.30 -13.85
CA PHE A 18 -8.89 27.30 -15.29
C PHE A 18 -7.65 27.69 -16.10
N GLY A 19 -6.85 28.64 -15.60
CA GLY A 19 -5.55 28.99 -16.19
C GLY A 19 -4.57 27.82 -16.21
N ILE A 20 -4.45 27.09 -15.10
CA ILE A 20 -3.61 25.89 -14.99
C ILE A 20 -4.10 24.79 -15.93
N LEU A 21 -5.41 24.58 -16.04
CA LEU A 21 -5.99 23.60 -16.97
C LEU A 21 -5.72 23.95 -18.43
N GLY A 22 -5.86 25.23 -18.81
CA GLY A 22 -5.55 25.72 -20.16
C GLY A 22 -4.06 25.59 -20.50
N TRP A 23 -3.18 25.95 -19.56
CA TRP A 23 -1.74 25.71 -19.68
C TRP A 23 -1.41 24.22 -19.81
N GLY A 24 -2.04 23.37 -19.00
CA GLY A 24 -1.92 21.93 -19.06
C GLY A 24 -2.31 21.38 -20.44
N PHE A 25 -3.36 21.92 -21.06
CA PHE A 25 -3.80 21.52 -22.40
C PHE A 25 -2.77 21.89 -23.46
N TYR A 26 -2.22 23.10 -23.39
CA TYR A 26 -1.17 23.55 -24.30
C TYR A 26 0.08 22.66 -24.20
N ARG A 27 0.50 22.33 -22.97
CA ARG A 27 1.62 21.41 -22.70
C ARG A 27 1.35 19.98 -23.17
N ALA A 28 0.09 19.54 -23.17
CA ALA A 28 -0.29 18.19 -23.55
C ALA A 28 -0.35 17.95 -25.07
N ARG A 29 -0.64 18.99 -25.87
CA ARG A 29 -0.69 18.89 -27.34
C ARG A 29 0.55 18.27 -28.01
N PRO A 30 1.81 18.62 -27.66
CA PRO A 30 2.99 18.05 -28.31
C PRO A 30 3.15 16.54 -28.09
N PHE A 31 2.55 15.97 -27.04
CA PHE A 31 2.60 14.53 -26.75
C PHE A 31 1.54 13.72 -27.52
N GLY A 32 0.84 14.33 -28.48
CA GLY A 32 -0.13 13.69 -29.35
C GLY A 32 -1.33 13.10 -28.58
N LYS A 33 -1.82 11.94 -29.04
CA LYS A 33 -3.01 11.28 -28.46
C LYS A 33 -2.82 10.90 -26.98
N LEU A 34 -1.61 10.49 -26.59
CA LEU A 34 -1.29 10.12 -25.21
C LEU A 34 -1.35 11.33 -24.27
N GLY A 35 -0.77 12.46 -24.68
CA GLY A 35 -0.83 13.70 -23.93
C GLY A 35 -2.25 14.18 -23.68
N ILE A 36 -3.07 14.17 -24.73
CA ILE A 36 -4.47 14.63 -24.64
C ILE A 36 -5.28 13.74 -23.70
N LEU A 37 -5.13 12.42 -23.77
CA LEU A 37 -5.81 11.49 -22.86
C LEU A 37 -5.38 11.68 -21.41
N ALA A 38 -4.09 11.86 -21.15
CA ALA A 38 -3.57 12.12 -19.80
C ALA A 38 -4.06 13.46 -19.22
N TRP A 39 -4.15 14.49 -20.06
CA TRP A 39 -4.73 15.78 -19.67
C TRP A 39 -6.22 15.67 -19.36
N LEU A 40 -6.99 14.97 -20.20
CA LEU A 40 -8.42 14.78 -20.02
C LEU A 40 -8.70 13.96 -18.74
N GLN A 41 -7.89 12.95 -18.46
CA GLN A 41 -7.94 12.19 -17.21
C GLN A 41 -7.72 13.11 -15.98
N SER A 42 -6.73 14.02 -16.03
CA SER A 42 -6.50 15.01 -14.97
C SER A 42 -7.66 16.01 -14.83
N LEU A 43 -8.24 16.46 -15.95
CA LEU A 43 -9.40 17.35 -15.96
C LEU A 43 -10.61 16.72 -15.28
N VAL A 44 -10.90 15.46 -15.58
CA VAL A 44 -12.03 14.71 -15.00
C VAL A 44 -11.90 14.60 -13.48
N LEU A 45 -10.68 14.41 -12.97
CA LEU A 45 -10.43 14.35 -11.53
C LEU A 45 -10.70 15.68 -10.82
N MET A 46 -10.41 16.80 -11.48
CA MET A 46 -10.61 18.15 -10.92
C MET A 46 -12.05 18.67 -11.13
N THR A 47 -12.81 18.08 -12.06
CA THR A 47 -14.15 18.53 -12.45
C THR A 47 -15.13 18.59 -11.26
N PRO A 48 -15.24 17.57 -10.38
CA PRO A 48 -16.15 17.64 -9.24
C PRO A 48 -15.90 18.82 -8.32
N TRP A 49 -14.63 19.12 -8.05
CA TRP A 49 -14.23 20.22 -7.19
C TRP A 49 -14.49 21.58 -7.84
N LEU A 50 -14.14 21.74 -9.12
CA LEU A 50 -14.40 22.99 -9.85
C LEU A 50 -15.89 23.28 -9.96
N LEU A 51 -16.70 22.25 -10.20
CA LEU A 51 -18.14 22.37 -10.29
C LEU A 51 -18.74 22.69 -8.92
N PHE A 52 -18.33 21.99 -7.86
CA PHE A 52 -18.75 22.26 -6.48
C PHE A 52 -18.43 23.70 -6.06
N PHE A 53 -17.16 24.12 -6.14
CA PHE A 53 -16.75 25.47 -5.74
C PHE A 53 -17.33 26.56 -6.66
N GLY A 54 -17.53 26.28 -7.94
CA GLY A 54 -18.17 27.19 -8.88
C GLY A 54 -19.64 27.45 -8.57
N LEU A 55 -20.42 26.37 -8.35
CA LEU A 55 -21.82 26.48 -7.94
C LEU A 55 -21.95 27.14 -6.56
N PHE A 56 -21.05 26.78 -5.64
CA PHE A 56 -20.99 27.38 -4.31
C PHE A 56 -20.70 28.89 -4.36
N ALA A 57 -19.77 29.34 -5.21
CA ALA A 57 -19.49 30.77 -5.44
C ALA A 57 -20.69 31.52 -6.06
N ALA A 58 -21.49 30.82 -6.88
CA ALA A 58 -22.73 31.35 -7.44
C ALA A 58 -23.91 31.32 -6.45
N GLY A 59 -23.70 30.85 -5.22
CA GLY A 59 -24.74 30.73 -4.19
C GLY A 59 -25.69 29.55 -4.37
N ILE A 60 -25.35 28.59 -5.25
CA ILE A 60 -26.13 27.38 -5.52
C ILE A 60 -25.53 26.22 -4.71
N TYR A 61 -26.30 25.69 -3.76
CA TYR A 61 -25.88 24.58 -2.91
C TYR A 61 -26.33 23.24 -3.47
N ILE A 62 -25.39 22.30 -3.61
CA ILE A 62 -25.65 20.92 -4.05
C ILE A 62 -25.87 20.05 -2.82
N ASN A 63 -26.89 19.19 -2.83
CA ASN A 63 -27.10 18.20 -1.77
C ASN A 63 -25.94 17.16 -1.75
N ILE A 64 -25.68 16.54 -0.60
CA ILE A 64 -24.68 15.49 -0.40
C ILE A 64 -24.86 14.37 -1.44
N ILE A 65 -26.11 13.96 -1.72
CA ILE A 65 -26.41 12.95 -2.74
C ILE A 65 -25.88 13.37 -4.12
N GLY A 66 -26.04 14.64 -4.48
CA GLY A 66 -25.53 15.19 -5.74
C GLY A 66 -24.00 15.22 -5.78
N ILE A 67 -23.35 15.54 -4.67
CA ILE A 67 -21.88 15.52 -4.55
C ILE A 67 -21.35 14.09 -4.71
N VAL A 68 -21.97 13.11 -4.04
CA VAL A 68 -21.58 11.71 -4.14
C VAL A 68 -21.77 11.19 -5.57
N LEU A 69 -22.89 11.47 -6.22
CA LEU A 69 -23.13 11.07 -7.61
C LEU A 69 -22.09 11.68 -8.56
N LEU A 70 -21.79 12.97 -8.40
CA LEU A 70 -20.78 13.68 -9.18
C LEU A 70 -19.39 13.03 -9.04
N LEU A 71 -19.00 12.65 -7.82
CA LEU A 71 -17.73 11.94 -7.55
C LEU A 71 -17.72 10.54 -8.17
N VAL A 72 -18.81 9.78 -8.07
CA VAL A 72 -18.91 8.44 -8.66
C VAL A 72 -18.82 8.49 -10.18
N VAL A 73 -19.52 9.44 -10.83
CA VAL A 73 -19.47 9.62 -12.28
C VAL A 73 -18.07 10.03 -12.73
N SER A 74 -17.44 10.98 -12.04
CA SER A 74 -16.06 11.38 -12.31
C SER A 74 -15.08 10.21 -12.15
N ALA A 75 -15.19 9.42 -11.10
CA ALA A 75 -14.36 8.23 -10.89
C ALA A 75 -14.55 7.20 -12.02
N GLY A 76 -15.80 6.97 -12.47
CA GLY A 76 -16.10 6.08 -13.59
C GLY A 76 -15.45 6.54 -14.89
N ILE A 77 -15.59 7.83 -15.23
CA ILE A 77 -14.96 8.43 -16.41
C ILE A 77 -13.42 8.36 -16.29
N TYR A 78 -12.87 8.66 -15.12
CA TYR A 78 -11.43 8.60 -14.86
C TYR A 78 -10.87 7.19 -15.11
N VAL A 79 -11.54 6.14 -14.61
CA VAL A 79 -11.15 4.75 -14.85
C VAL A 79 -11.23 4.41 -16.33
N TYR A 80 -12.29 4.83 -17.03
CA TYR A 80 -12.46 4.61 -18.46
C TYR A 80 -11.31 5.23 -19.28
N LEU A 81 -11.00 6.52 -19.04
CA LEU A 81 -9.87 7.21 -19.67
C LEU A 81 -8.53 6.56 -19.32
N GLY A 82 -8.34 6.15 -18.07
CA GLY A 82 -7.13 5.45 -17.64
C GLY A 82 -6.95 4.09 -18.31
N ARG A 83 -8.03 3.38 -18.68
CA ARG A 83 -7.95 2.16 -19.50
C ARG A 83 -7.49 2.50 -20.93
N GLN A 84 -8.05 3.55 -21.52
CA GLN A 84 -7.69 3.99 -22.87
C GLN A 84 -6.24 4.50 -22.94
N LEU A 85 -5.78 5.22 -21.92
CA LEU A 85 -4.41 5.71 -21.82
C LEU A 85 -3.40 4.56 -21.73
N ARG A 86 -3.69 3.52 -20.92
CA ARG A 86 -2.84 2.34 -20.79
C ARG A 86 -2.75 1.55 -22.10
N ALA A 87 -3.86 1.37 -22.80
CA ALA A 87 -3.87 0.71 -24.11
C ALA A 87 -3.02 1.48 -25.13
N ALA A 88 -3.20 2.80 -25.22
CA ALA A 88 -2.40 3.64 -26.12
C ALA A 88 -0.91 3.70 -25.73
N GLY A 89 -0.59 3.57 -24.44
CA GLY A 89 0.78 3.61 -23.94
C GLY A 89 1.58 2.36 -24.31
N GLN A 90 0.94 1.19 -24.29
CA GLN A 90 1.56 -0.06 -24.73
C GLN A 90 1.95 -0.01 -26.22
N ASP A 91 1.09 0.54 -27.08
CA ASP A 91 1.39 0.70 -28.51
C ASP A 91 2.60 1.61 -28.76
N ALA A 92 2.75 2.68 -27.97
CA ALA A 92 3.88 3.60 -28.09
C ALA A 92 5.20 2.93 -27.65
N ILE A 93 5.18 2.16 -26.56
CA ILE A 93 6.35 1.39 -26.09
C ILE A 93 6.75 0.32 -27.12
N LEU A 94 5.77 -0.40 -27.69
CA LEU A 94 6.02 -1.40 -28.73
C LEU A 94 6.66 -0.77 -29.98
N ARG A 95 6.18 0.41 -30.41
CA ARG A 95 6.78 1.17 -31.52
C ARG A 95 8.18 1.66 -31.21
N GLN A 96 8.42 2.19 -30.00
CA GLN A 96 9.75 2.62 -29.59
C GLN A 96 10.72 1.44 -29.60
N LYS A 97 10.32 0.30 -29.03
CA LYS A 97 11.13 -0.93 -29.05
C LYS A 97 11.39 -1.45 -30.46
N ALA A 98 10.43 -1.33 -31.38
CA ALA A 98 10.63 -1.67 -32.79
C ALA A 98 11.63 -0.72 -33.48
N VAL A 99 11.54 0.58 -33.21
CA VAL A 99 12.49 1.59 -33.73
C VAL A 99 13.89 1.39 -33.15
N ASP A 100 14.01 1.13 -31.85
CA ASP A 100 15.30 0.84 -31.21
C ASP A 100 15.91 -0.45 -31.73
N ARG A 101 15.08 -1.47 -32.03
CA ARG A 101 15.53 -2.71 -32.69
C ARG A 101 16.05 -2.45 -34.11
N LEU A 102 15.32 -1.65 -34.90
CA LEU A 102 15.75 -1.25 -36.24
C LEU A 102 17.03 -0.40 -36.21
N LYS A 103 17.19 0.48 -35.22
CA LYS A 103 18.43 1.23 -34.99
C LYS A 103 19.57 0.31 -34.59
N SER A 104 19.34 -0.65 -33.69
CA SER A 104 20.36 -1.63 -33.31
C SER A 104 20.78 -2.55 -34.46
N GLU A 105 19.84 -2.92 -35.35
CA GLU A 105 20.15 -3.66 -36.59
C GLU A 105 20.93 -2.79 -37.60
N SER A 106 20.68 -1.48 -37.63
CA SER A 106 21.39 -0.53 -38.49
C SER A 106 22.79 -0.19 -37.95
N GLU A 107 22.96 -0.14 -36.63
CA GLU A 107 24.25 0.09 -35.95
C GLU A 107 25.15 -1.15 -35.95
N SER A 108 24.57 -2.36 -36.10
CA SER A 108 25.35 -3.60 -36.25
C SER A 108 26.17 -3.67 -37.55
N ASN A 109 26.03 -2.72 -38.47
CA ASN A 109 26.80 -2.63 -39.72
C ASN A 109 27.91 -1.56 -39.72
N THR A 110 28.23 -0.92 -38.59
CA THR A 110 29.39 -0.02 -38.51
C THR A 110 30.23 -0.30 -37.27
N ASN A 111 31.36 -0.96 -37.47
CA ASN A 111 32.37 -1.21 -36.44
C ASN A 111 33.04 0.10 -36.01
N THR A 112 32.81 0.52 -34.75
CA THR A 112 33.77 1.35 -34.00
C THR A 112 33.72 0.96 -32.51
N PRO A 113 34.86 0.75 -31.82
CA PRO A 113 34.87 0.26 -30.44
C PRO A 113 34.80 1.39 -29.40
N THR A 114 34.50 0.99 -28.17
CA THR A 114 34.72 1.66 -26.86
C THR A 114 33.48 2.36 -26.28
N VAL A 115 32.95 1.84 -25.16
CA VAL A 115 33.10 2.43 -23.81
C VAL A 115 32.79 1.32 -22.79
N ALA A 116 33.77 1.01 -21.93
CA ALA A 116 33.56 0.19 -20.75
C ALA A 116 32.56 0.89 -19.82
N VAL A 117 31.38 0.30 -19.66
CA VAL A 117 30.40 0.73 -18.66
C VAL A 117 30.91 0.26 -17.31
N VAL A 118 31.38 1.22 -16.51
CA VAL A 118 31.66 1.05 -15.09
C VAL A 118 30.33 0.74 -14.41
N ILE A 119 30.13 -0.52 -14.02
CA ILE A 119 29.02 -0.92 -13.15
C ILE A 119 29.35 -0.39 -11.75
N PRO A 120 28.47 0.39 -11.10
CA PRO A 120 28.72 0.86 -9.76
C PRO A 120 28.78 -0.35 -8.82
N GLU A 121 29.83 -0.38 -8.02
CA GLU A 121 30.13 -1.36 -6.99
C GLU A 121 29.05 -1.30 -5.89
N THR A 122 27.89 -1.89 -6.15
CA THR A 122 26.85 -2.11 -5.15
C THR A 122 27.21 -3.38 -4.40
N LEU A 123 27.45 -3.29 -3.08
CA LEU A 123 27.70 -4.41 -2.17
C LEU A 123 26.80 -5.60 -2.50
N SER A 124 27.35 -6.54 -3.27
CA SER A 124 26.71 -7.75 -3.72
C SER A 124 26.74 -8.79 -2.60
N ILE A 125 25.76 -9.70 -2.61
CA ILE A 125 25.89 -10.98 -1.91
C ILE A 125 27.29 -11.55 -2.22
N PRO A 126 28.07 -12.05 -1.24
CA PRO A 126 29.37 -12.66 -1.51
C PRO A 126 29.26 -13.69 -2.65
N ASP A 127 30.20 -13.68 -3.60
CA ASP A 127 30.10 -14.49 -4.82
C ASP A 127 29.95 -16.00 -4.54
N ASP A 128 30.49 -16.46 -3.40
CA ASP A 128 30.35 -17.81 -2.87
C ASP A 128 28.88 -18.14 -2.52
N ASP A 129 28.20 -17.22 -1.82
CA ASP A 129 26.80 -17.34 -1.42
C ASP A 129 25.89 -17.24 -2.65
N LEU A 130 26.23 -16.38 -3.62
CA LEU A 130 25.48 -16.23 -4.87
C LEU A 130 25.54 -17.51 -5.72
N SER A 131 26.71 -18.15 -5.78
CA SER A 131 26.90 -19.44 -6.46
C SER A 131 26.12 -20.57 -5.76
N ALA A 132 26.13 -20.58 -4.42
CA ALA A 132 25.32 -21.52 -3.64
C ALA A 132 23.82 -21.31 -3.87
N ILE A 133 23.34 -20.06 -3.94
CA ILE A 133 21.93 -19.74 -4.27
C ILE A 133 21.57 -20.22 -5.67
N LYS A 134 22.43 -19.96 -6.67
CA LYS A 134 22.22 -20.44 -8.04
C LYS A 134 22.13 -21.96 -8.13
N SER A 135 22.88 -22.69 -7.31
CA SER A 135 22.89 -24.16 -7.30
C SER A 135 21.59 -24.79 -6.75
N ILE A 136 20.73 -24.02 -6.09
CA ILE A 136 19.42 -24.49 -5.59
C ILE A 136 18.36 -24.47 -6.69
N PHE A 137 18.56 -23.65 -7.73
CA PHE A 137 17.65 -23.56 -8.87
C PHE A 137 17.87 -24.75 -9.81
N GLY A 138 16.80 -25.53 -10.02
CA GLY A 138 16.83 -26.76 -10.79
C GLY A 138 15.81 -26.80 -11.91
N ILE A 139 15.94 -27.80 -12.78
CA ILE A 139 15.07 -28.01 -13.96
C ILE A 139 13.61 -28.24 -13.56
N ASP A 140 13.37 -28.79 -12.37
CA ASP A 140 12.04 -29.16 -11.88
C ASP A 140 11.40 -28.10 -10.96
N THR A 141 12.14 -27.04 -10.60
CA THR A 141 11.68 -26.02 -9.65
C THR A 141 11.63 -24.64 -10.30
N PHE A 142 12.76 -23.97 -10.46
CA PHE A 142 12.83 -22.63 -11.02
C PHE A 142 14.08 -22.50 -11.87
N PHE A 143 13.90 -22.03 -13.10
CA PHE A 143 15.02 -21.82 -14.03
C PHE A 143 15.36 -20.33 -14.10
N ALA A 144 16.44 -19.93 -13.44
CA ALA A 144 16.92 -18.55 -13.43
C ALA A 144 17.57 -18.18 -14.78
N THR A 145 17.02 -17.18 -15.46
CA THR A 145 17.52 -16.66 -16.76
C THR A 145 18.39 -15.41 -16.56
N GLU A 146 18.03 -14.56 -15.61
CA GLU A 146 18.77 -13.33 -15.30
C GLU A 146 18.92 -13.17 -13.78
N THR A 147 20.07 -12.66 -13.34
CA THR A 147 20.32 -12.27 -11.95
C THR A 147 20.55 -10.77 -11.90
N ILE A 148 19.75 -10.06 -11.12
CA ILE A 148 19.85 -8.60 -10.94
C ILE A 148 20.13 -8.35 -9.46
N PRO A 149 21.20 -7.61 -9.10
CA PRO A 149 21.44 -7.22 -7.72
C PRO A 149 20.31 -6.29 -7.26
N TYR A 150 19.79 -6.51 -6.05
CA TYR A 150 18.70 -5.72 -5.50
C TYR A 150 18.87 -5.51 -3.99
N GLN A 151 19.12 -4.26 -3.59
CA GLN A 151 19.47 -3.91 -2.21
C GLN A 151 20.66 -4.76 -1.71
N ASP A 152 20.54 -5.39 -0.54
CA ASP A 152 21.51 -6.33 0.03
C ASP A 152 21.29 -7.78 -0.46
N GLY A 153 20.48 -7.97 -1.49
CA GLY A 153 20.00 -9.24 -1.99
C GLY A 153 20.13 -9.41 -3.50
N ALA A 154 19.49 -10.44 -4.04
CA ALA A 154 19.50 -10.74 -5.47
C ALA A 154 18.10 -11.12 -5.96
N VAL A 155 17.76 -10.60 -7.14
CA VAL A 155 16.53 -10.90 -7.87
C VAL A 155 16.85 -11.83 -9.03
N PHE A 156 16.23 -13.00 -9.02
CA PHE A 156 16.36 -14.01 -10.07
C PHE A 156 15.09 -14.00 -10.91
N LYS A 157 15.20 -13.54 -12.16
CA LYS A 157 14.12 -13.66 -13.13
C LYS A 157 14.21 -15.00 -13.82
N GLY A 158 13.08 -15.64 -14.05
CA GLY A 158 13.08 -16.98 -14.61
C GLY A 158 11.69 -17.51 -14.87
N ASN A 159 11.64 -18.79 -15.20
CA ASN A 159 10.40 -19.53 -15.36
C ASN A 159 10.23 -20.48 -14.18
N LEU A 160 9.10 -20.35 -13.50
CA LEU A 160 8.67 -21.30 -12.48
C LEU A 160 8.14 -22.56 -13.16
N ARG A 161 8.50 -23.72 -12.63
CA ARG A 161 7.92 -25.01 -13.01
C ARG A 161 7.13 -25.56 -11.83
N GLY A 162 5.94 -26.08 -12.11
CA GLY A 162 5.03 -26.61 -11.09
C GLY A 162 4.18 -25.55 -10.38
N GLU A 163 3.57 -25.94 -9.27
CA GLU A 163 2.72 -25.06 -8.46
C GLU A 163 3.59 -24.07 -7.64
N PRO A 164 3.24 -22.76 -7.62
CA PRO A 164 4.01 -21.74 -6.90
C PRO A 164 4.27 -22.04 -5.42
N GLU A 165 3.28 -22.60 -4.71
CA GLU A 165 3.36 -22.82 -3.27
C GLU A 165 4.27 -24.00 -2.93
N GLU A 166 4.15 -25.13 -3.65
CA GLU A 166 5.04 -26.29 -3.46
C GLU A 166 6.49 -25.98 -3.85
N THR A 167 6.70 -25.30 -4.99
CA THR A 167 8.04 -24.94 -5.46
C THR A 167 8.71 -23.95 -4.52
N HIS A 168 7.96 -22.97 -3.97
CA HIS A 168 8.48 -22.05 -2.96
C HIS A 168 8.94 -22.78 -1.69
N ASN A 169 8.15 -23.73 -1.19
CA ASN A 169 8.50 -24.51 0.00
C ASN A 169 9.78 -25.33 -0.21
N ARG A 170 9.89 -26.04 -1.35
CA ARG A 170 11.08 -26.84 -1.69
C ARG A 170 12.34 -25.98 -1.86
N LEU A 171 12.22 -24.82 -2.51
CA LEU A 171 13.34 -23.89 -2.69
C LEU A 171 13.77 -23.28 -1.35
N THR A 172 12.81 -22.96 -0.47
CA THR A 172 13.09 -22.43 0.87
C THR A 172 13.80 -23.45 1.75
N GLU A 173 13.39 -24.70 1.71
CA GLU A 173 14.03 -25.80 2.45
C GLU A 173 15.46 -26.06 1.93
N SER A 174 15.64 -26.04 0.61
CA SER A 174 16.95 -26.20 -0.04
C SER A 174 17.90 -25.02 0.24
N LEU A 175 17.38 -23.81 0.36
CA LEU A 175 18.14 -22.63 0.78
C LEU A 175 18.59 -22.77 2.23
N LYS A 176 17.67 -23.19 3.10
CA LYS A 176 17.95 -23.36 4.53
C LYS A 176 18.99 -24.44 4.80
N SER A 177 18.99 -25.54 4.04
CA SER A 177 19.98 -26.61 4.21
C SER A 177 21.39 -26.21 3.79
N ARG A 178 21.54 -25.34 2.78
CA ARG A 178 22.85 -24.91 2.26
C ARG A 178 23.43 -23.68 2.96
N LEU A 179 22.60 -22.68 3.22
CA LEU A 179 23.02 -21.35 3.68
C LEU A 179 22.48 -21.01 5.09
N GLY A 180 21.77 -21.95 5.72
CA GLY A 180 21.14 -21.75 7.02
C GLY A 180 20.07 -20.67 6.99
N ASP A 181 19.92 -19.95 8.10
CA ASP A 181 18.98 -18.83 8.21
C ASP A 181 19.61 -17.48 7.78
N LYS A 182 20.69 -17.48 6.99
CA LYS A 182 21.33 -16.23 6.53
C LYS A 182 20.52 -15.47 5.48
N TYR A 183 19.82 -16.22 4.63
CA TYR A 183 19.05 -15.68 3.51
C TYR A 183 17.62 -16.22 3.55
N ARG A 184 16.70 -15.44 3.00
CA ARG A 184 15.29 -15.78 2.85
C ARG A 184 14.85 -15.60 1.41
N LEU A 185 14.04 -16.54 0.94
CA LEU A 185 13.52 -16.58 -0.42
C LEU A 185 12.06 -16.18 -0.46
N PHE A 186 11.73 -15.24 -1.34
CA PHE A 186 10.39 -14.76 -1.63
C PHE A 186 10.06 -15.00 -3.10
N LEU A 187 8.91 -15.59 -3.38
CA LEU A 187 8.41 -15.76 -4.74
C LEU A 187 7.34 -14.69 -5.01
N VAL A 188 7.58 -13.82 -5.98
CA VAL A 188 6.70 -12.69 -6.31
C VAL A 188 6.43 -12.67 -7.80
N GLU A 189 5.20 -12.32 -8.19
CA GLU A 189 4.84 -12.09 -9.59
C GLU A 189 5.18 -10.64 -9.97
N ASN A 190 5.93 -10.46 -11.07
CA ASN A 190 6.29 -9.14 -11.57
C ASN A 190 5.13 -8.52 -12.41
N ALA A 191 5.22 -7.24 -12.75
CA ALA A 191 4.24 -6.50 -13.56
C ALA A 191 3.92 -7.17 -14.92
N ASP A 192 4.87 -7.94 -15.46
CA ASP A 192 4.72 -8.71 -16.69
C ASP A 192 4.12 -10.11 -16.47
N SER A 193 3.53 -10.39 -15.30
CA SER A 193 2.96 -11.68 -14.88
C SER A 193 3.95 -12.86 -14.93
N ARG A 194 5.25 -12.57 -14.86
CA ARG A 194 6.31 -13.59 -14.77
C ARG A 194 6.74 -13.80 -13.31
N PRO A 195 6.95 -15.05 -12.88
CA PRO A 195 7.41 -15.36 -11.54
C PRO A 195 8.88 -14.95 -11.36
N VAL A 196 9.16 -14.26 -10.26
CA VAL A 196 10.49 -13.77 -9.91
C VAL A 196 10.81 -14.22 -8.49
N VAL A 197 12.02 -14.74 -8.31
CA VAL A 197 12.52 -15.15 -6.99
C VAL A 197 13.40 -14.05 -6.45
N ILE A 198 13.08 -13.55 -5.26
CA ILE A 198 13.83 -12.51 -4.56
C ILE A 198 14.49 -13.15 -3.34
N VAL A 199 15.80 -13.03 -3.23
CA VAL A 199 16.56 -13.52 -2.07
C VAL A 199 17.09 -12.32 -1.31
N LEU A 200 16.69 -12.19 -0.05
CA LEU A 200 17.09 -11.11 0.85
C LEU A 200 17.78 -11.70 2.10
N PRO A 201 18.72 -10.96 2.72
CA PRO A 201 19.35 -11.43 3.94
C PRO A 201 18.39 -11.31 5.14
N SER A 202 18.38 -12.32 6.01
CA SER A 202 17.42 -12.44 7.14
C SER A 202 17.60 -11.39 8.23
N ARG A 203 18.64 -10.56 8.16
CA ARG A 203 18.83 -9.37 9.03
C ARG A 203 17.70 -8.34 8.90
N ASN A 204 16.94 -8.39 7.81
CA ASN A 204 15.78 -7.53 7.55
C ASN A 204 14.46 -8.11 8.09
N ASP A 205 14.50 -9.25 8.80
CA ASP A 205 13.32 -9.86 9.38
C ASP A 205 12.66 -8.93 10.43
N PRO A 206 11.33 -9.00 10.59
CA PRO A 206 10.64 -8.22 11.61
C PRO A 206 11.22 -8.54 12.99
N ARG A 207 11.76 -7.53 13.65
CA ARG A 207 12.33 -7.70 14.99
C ARG A 207 11.21 -7.78 16.03
N PRO A 208 11.35 -8.65 17.05
CA PRO A 208 10.40 -8.69 18.15
C PRO A 208 10.39 -7.35 18.91
N MET A 209 9.26 -7.05 19.53
CA MET A 209 9.05 -5.78 20.23
C MET A 209 10.06 -5.55 21.36
N SER A 210 10.67 -4.36 21.38
CA SER A 210 11.55 -3.91 22.48
C SER A 210 10.76 -3.74 23.77
N ILE A 211 11.43 -3.86 24.92
CA ILE A 211 10.81 -3.66 26.25
C ILE A 211 10.18 -2.26 26.34
N ALA A 212 10.86 -1.23 25.84
CA ALA A 212 10.32 0.13 25.83
C ALA A 212 9.03 0.26 25.02
N GLN A 213 8.93 -0.46 23.89
CA GLN A 213 7.72 -0.49 23.06
C GLN A 213 6.59 -1.24 23.77
N LYS A 214 6.88 -2.31 24.52
CA LYS A 214 5.87 -3.01 25.33
C LYS A 214 5.30 -2.12 26.43
N VAL A 215 6.17 -1.37 27.11
CA VAL A 215 5.75 -0.38 28.11
C VAL A 215 4.89 0.71 27.46
N PHE A 216 5.31 1.22 26.31
CA PHE A 216 4.55 2.22 25.57
C PHE A 216 3.17 1.71 25.13
N ALA A 217 3.07 0.46 24.63
CA ALA A 217 1.81 -0.18 24.32
C ALA A 217 0.90 -0.29 25.55
N GLY A 218 1.46 -0.61 26.72
CA GLY A 218 0.73 -0.62 27.99
C GLY A 218 0.20 0.76 28.40
N VAL A 219 1.00 1.80 28.24
CA VAL A 219 0.55 3.19 28.49
C VAL A 219 -0.60 3.57 27.56
N LEU A 220 -0.50 3.24 26.27
CA LEU A 220 -1.56 3.51 25.29
C LEU A 220 -2.84 2.75 25.59
N LEU A 221 -2.75 1.51 26.08
CA LEU A 221 -3.90 0.73 26.51
C LEU A 221 -4.64 1.43 27.67
N ILE A 222 -3.90 1.90 28.68
CA ILE A 222 -4.48 2.62 29.82
C ILE A 222 -5.09 3.95 29.36
N ALA A 223 -4.40 4.69 28.48
CA ALA A 223 -4.91 5.92 27.92
C ALA A 223 -6.23 5.68 27.14
N THR A 224 -6.30 4.57 26.39
CA THR A 224 -7.49 4.19 25.61
C THR A 224 -8.67 3.85 26.52
N LEU A 225 -8.42 3.17 27.64
CA LEU A 225 -9.45 2.92 28.64
C LEU A 225 -10.00 4.25 29.20
N GLY A 226 -9.12 5.20 29.50
CA GLY A 226 -9.50 6.54 29.95
C GLY A 226 -10.34 7.29 28.91
N THR A 227 -9.93 7.28 27.64
CA THR A 227 -10.70 7.94 26.57
C THR A 227 -12.01 7.24 26.25
N CYS A 228 -12.13 5.92 26.42
CA CYS A 228 -13.40 5.21 26.31
C CYS A 228 -14.39 5.62 27.41
N LEU A 229 -13.92 5.81 28.65
CA LEU A 229 -14.75 6.31 29.75
C LEU A 229 -15.15 7.77 29.54
N GLU A 230 -14.23 8.60 29.00
CA GLU A 230 -14.53 9.98 28.63
C GLU A 230 -15.56 10.08 27.52
N ALA A 231 -15.40 9.31 26.44
CA ALA A 231 -16.38 9.27 25.35
C ALA A 231 -17.76 8.83 25.86
N ALA A 232 -17.81 7.87 26.79
CA ALA A 232 -19.05 7.49 27.45
C ALA A 232 -19.65 8.63 28.30
N GLY A 233 -18.82 9.37 29.04
CA GLY A 233 -19.25 10.57 29.77
C GLY A 233 -19.83 11.62 28.84
N LEU A 234 -19.13 11.94 27.75
CA LEU A 234 -19.56 12.92 26.76
C LEU A 234 -20.90 12.53 26.11
N LEU A 235 -21.10 11.24 25.82
CA LEU A 235 -22.37 10.72 25.33
C LEU A 235 -23.51 10.87 26.36
N LEU A 236 -23.20 10.77 27.66
CA LEU A 236 -24.13 10.99 28.76
C LEU A 236 -24.27 12.48 29.14
N GLY A 237 -23.58 13.39 28.43
CA GLY A 237 -23.68 14.83 28.62
C GLY A 237 -22.81 15.41 29.75
N PHE A 238 -21.76 14.71 30.17
CA PHE A 238 -20.81 15.23 31.17
C PHE A 238 -19.35 14.91 30.82
N ASP A 239 -18.42 15.70 31.38
CA ASP A 239 -16.98 15.42 31.30
C ASP A 239 -16.59 14.45 32.43
N PHE A 240 -16.08 13.28 32.07
CA PHE A 240 -15.73 12.24 33.04
C PHE A 240 -14.45 12.58 33.80
N PHE A 241 -13.46 13.23 33.16
CA PHE A 241 -12.25 13.68 33.85
C PHE A 241 -12.54 14.74 34.91
N SER A 242 -13.57 15.56 34.70
CA SER A 242 -14.05 16.53 35.70
C SER A 242 -14.86 15.88 36.84
N TYR A 243 -15.60 14.79 36.56
CA TYR A 243 -16.47 14.10 37.53
C TYR A 243 -16.21 12.58 37.60
N PRO A 244 -15.01 12.14 38.00
CA PRO A 244 -14.62 10.72 37.95
C PRO A 244 -15.42 9.83 38.93
N VAL A 245 -16.08 10.42 39.92
CA VAL A 245 -16.92 9.69 40.87
C VAL A 245 -18.11 8.99 40.18
N ARG A 246 -18.53 9.47 39.01
CA ARG A 246 -19.65 8.93 38.22
C ARG A 246 -19.24 7.78 37.29
N TYR A 247 -18.11 7.12 37.55
CA TYR A 247 -17.61 6.02 36.72
C TYR A 247 -18.63 4.89 36.52
N GLN A 248 -19.54 4.67 37.48
CA GLN A 248 -20.57 3.65 37.36
C GLN A 248 -21.53 3.89 36.19
N GLU A 249 -21.75 5.15 35.82
CA GLU A 249 -22.61 5.53 34.70
C GLU A 249 -21.89 5.36 33.35
N THR A 250 -20.57 5.62 33.31
CA THR A 250 -19.77 5.49 32.08
C THR A 250 -19.32 4.06 31.79
N LEU A 251 -19.23 3.20 32.82
CA LEU A 251 -18.71 1.84 32.71
C LEU A 251 -19.46 0.95 31.69
N PRO A 252 -20.81 0.94 31.62
CA PRO A 252 -21.52 0.10 30.64
C PRO A 252 -21.19 0.47 29.19
N ILE A 253 -21.13 1.76 28.88
CA ILE A 253 -20.87 2.26 27.51
C ILE A 253 -19.37 2.16 27.20
N GLY A 254 -18.51 2.74 28.05
CA GLY A 254 -17.06 2.74 27.85
C GLY A 254 -16.46 1.34 27.89
N GLY A 255 -16.99 0.48 28.75
CA GLY A 255 -16.67 -0.94 28.81
C GLY A 255 -17.11 -1.68 27.55
N GLY A 256 -18.31 -1.39 27.02
CA GLY A 256 -18.78 -1.93 25.74
C GLY A 256 -17.84 -1.58 24.58
N ILE A 257 -17.46 -0.30 24.46
CA ILE A 257 -16.48 0.16 23.44
C ILE A 257 -15.16 -0.60 23.60
N PHE A 258 -14.65 -0.70 24.82
CA PHE A 258 -13.38 -1.39 25.08
C PHE A 258 -13.46 -2.89 24.77
N ILE A 259 -14.57 -3.56 25.09
CA ILE A 259 -14.79 -4.97 24.79
C ILE A 259 -14.76 -5.21 23.28
N ILE A 260 -15.42 -4.36 22.48
CA ILE A 260 -15.40 -4.48 21.02
C ILE A 260 -13.97 -4.36 20.50
N LEU A 261 -13.20 -3.37 20.96
CA LEU A 261 -11.80 -3.17 20.57
C LEU A 261 -10.93 -4.39 20.90
N ILE A 262 -11.13 -4.99 22.07
CA ILE A 262 -10.40 -6.18 22.50
C ILE A 262 -10.84 -7.42 21.69
N ALA A 263 -12.14 -7.59 21.44
CA ALA A 263 -12.66 -8.69 20.64
C ALA A 263 -12.12 -8.64 19.19
N HIS A 264 -12.08 -7.45 18.60
CA HIS A 264 -11.47 -7.19 17.29
C HIS A 264 -10.03 -7.70 17.24
N GLU A 265 -9.24 -7.34 18.25
CA GLU A 265 -7.83 -7.68 18.32
C GLU A 265 -7.58 -9.18 18.59
N ILE A 266 -8.40 -9.78 19.46
CA ILE A 266 -8.42 -11.23 19.66
C ILE A 266 -8.70 -11.94 18.33
N GLY A 267 -9.55 -11.35 17.48
CA GLY A 267 -9.78 -11.75 16.09
C GLY A 267 -8.50 -12.00 15.29
N HIS A 268 -7.67 -10.96 15.22
CA HIS A 268 -6.38 -11.04 14.55
C HIS A 268 -5.46 -12.07 15.21
N TRP A 269 -5.39 -12.10 16.53
CA TRP A 269 -4.53 -13.03 17.29
C TRP A 269 -4.89 -14.51 17.08
N VAL A 270 -6.18 -14.84 17.11
CA VAL A 270 -6.65 -16.21 16.91
C VAL A 270 -6.30 -16.69 15.49
N SER A 271 -6.53 -15.86 14.47
CA SER A 271 -6.19 -16.20 13.09
C SER A 271 -4.68 -16.31 12.90
N ALA A 272 -3.89 -15.36 13.39
CA ALA A 272 -2.44 -15.42 13.33
C ALA A 272 -1.88 -16.69 13.98
N ARG A 273 -2.43 -17.10 15.13
CA ARG A 273 -2.03 -18.35 15.81
C ARG A 273 -2.34 -19.60 14.97
N ARG A 274 -3.48 -19.63 14.25
CA ARG A 274 -3.82 -20.73 13.32
C ARG A 274 -2.84 -20.82 12.16
N HIS A 275 -2.35 -19.69 11.67
CA HIS A 275 -1.39 -19.62 10.58
C HIS A 275 0.09 -19.60 11.02
N GLN A 276 0.38 -19.87 12.31
CA GLN A 276 1.72 -19.82 12.89
C GLN A 276 2.46 -18.49 12.69
N VAL A 277 1.72 -17.39 12.57
CA VAL A 277 2.23 -16.02 12.46
C VAL A 277 2.28 -15.37 13.84
N ARG A 278 3.37 -14.68 14.15
CA ARG A 278 3.53 -13.93 15.40
C ARG A 278 3.10 -12.48 15.21
N LEU A 279 2.16 -12.03 16.02
CA LEU A 279 1.75 -10.63 16.12
C LEU A 279 2.38 -9.99 17.36
N SER A 280 2.66 -8.70 17.23
CA SER A 280 3.10 -7.85 18.32
C SER A 280 1.94 -7.52 19.25
N LEU A 281 2.25 -6.95 20.42
CA LEU A 281 1.22 -6.29 21.21
C LEU A 281 0.56 -5.14 20.41
N PRO A 282 -0.76 -4.95 20.56
CA PRO A 282 -1.49 -3.87 19.92
C PRO A 282 -1.14 -2.50 20.50
N PHE A 283 -0.90 -1.53 19.64
CA PHE A 283 -0.82 -0.12 20.00
C PHE A 283 -2.21 0.51 19.82
N PHE A 284 -2.96 0.61 20.91
CA PHE A 284 -4.26 1.28 20.89
C PHE A 284 -4.09 2.79 20.69
N LEU A 285 -4.96 3.38 19.89
CA LEU A 285 -4.95 4.79 19.56
C LEU A 285 -6.08 5.49 20.34
N PRO A 286 -5.78 6.15 21.47
CA PRO A 286 -6.80 6.81 22.29
C PRO A 286 -7.40 8.02 21.56
N ALA A 287 -8.71 8.20 21.66
CA ALA A 287 -9.42 9.32 21.04
C ALA A 287 -10.53 9.82 21.97
N VAL A 288 -10.43 11.05 22.46
CA VAL A 288 -11.35 11.61 23.48
C VAL A 288 -12.81 11.61 23.03
N GLN A 289 -13.09 11.96 21.76
CA GLN A 289 -14.46 12.14 21.27
C GLN A 289 -15.22 10.82 21.01
N ILE A 290 -14.50 9.74 20.68
CA ILE A 290 -15.09 8.48 20.21
C ILE A 290 -14.59 7.25 20.97
N GLY A 291 -13.72 7.44 21.96
CA GLY A 291 -13.05 6.38 22.72
C GLY A 291 -11.71 5.98 22.13
N SER A 292 -11.69 5.48 20.89
CA SER A 292 -10.47 5.01 20.22
C SER A 292 -10.58 5.07 18.69
N PHE A 293 -9.45 5.23 18.01
CA PHE A 293 -9.32 4.99 16.56
C PHE A 293 -9.03 3.52 16.21
N GLY A 294 -9.05 2.62 17.20
CA GLY A 294 -8.66 1.23 17.05
C GLY A 294 -7.24 0.96 17.53
N ALA A 295 -6.66 -0.15 17.08
CA ALA A 295 -5.30 -0.54 17.41
C ALA A 295 -4.48 -0.82 16.16
N ILE A 296 -3.17 -0.57 16.25
CA ILE A 296 -2.21 -0.96 15.23
C ILE A 296 -1.41 -2.15 15.75
N THR A 297 -1.42 -3.25 15.01
CA THR A 297 -0.64 -4.44 15.30
C THR A 297 0.38 -4.71 14.21
N ARG A 298 1.57 -5.11 14.64
CA ARG A 298 2.69 -5.38 13.75
C ARG A 298 2.93 -6.87 13.68
N PHE A 299 3.28 -7.35 12.49
CA PHE A 299 3.82 -8.70 12.35
C PHE A 299 5.25 -8.77 12.91
N GLU A 300 5.49 -9.70 13.83
CA GLU A 300 6.83 -10.04 14.36
C GLU A 300 7.45 -11.25 13.65
N SER A 301 6.72 -11.85 12.71
CA SER A 301 7.23 -12.90 11.84
C SER A 301 6.92 -12.59 10.39
N LEU A 302 7.71 -13.17 9.48
CA LEU A 302 7.42 -13.11 8.06
C LEU A 302 6.11 -13.85 7.73
N LEU A 303 5.37 -13.31 6.76
CA LEU A 303 4.17 -13.93 6.23
C LEU A 303 4.59 -14.94 5.15
N LEU A 304 4.02 -16.15 5.23
CA LEU A 304 4.34 -17.21 4.26
C LEU A 304 3.75 -16.89 2.90
N ASN A 305 2.48 -16.48 2.86
CA ASN A 305 1.71 -16.30 1.62
C ASN A 305 0.72 -15.13 1.71
N ARG A 306 0.35 -14.55 0.56
CA ARG A 306 -0.67 -13.48 0.46
C ARG A 306 -2.05 -13.88 0.98
N LYS A 307 -2.40 -15.17 0.88
CA LYS A 307 -3.65 -15.73 1.42
C LYS A 307 -3.73 -15.55 2.94
N VAL A 308 -2.62 -15.85 3.63
CA VAL A 308 -2.50 -15.70 5.09
C VAL A 308 -2.67 -14.24 5.52
N LEU A 309 -2.10 -13.30 4.77
CA LEU A 309 -2.30 -11.87 5.02
C LEU A 309 -3.79 -11.51 4.97
N PHE A 310 -4.48 -11.95 3.92
CA PHE A 310 -5.90 -11.69 3.73
C PHE A 310 -6.77 -12.34 4.83
N ASP A 311 -6.47 -13.59 5.19
CA ASP A 311 -7.19 -14.32 6.24
C ASP A 311 -7.02 -13.67 7.62
N ILE A 312 -5.83 -13.15 7.94
CA ILE A 312 -5.58 -12.43 9.20
C ILE A 312 -6.30 -11.07 9.18
N SER A 313 -6.27 -10.34 8.05
CA SER A 313 -6.95 -9.04 7.93
C SER A 313 -8.46 -9.14 8.06
N LEU A 314 -9.10 -10.20 7.54
CA LEU A 314 -10.55 -10.42 7.68
C LEU A 314 -10.96 -11.09 8.99
N ALA A 315 -10.02 -11.64 9.76
CA ALA A 315 -10.35 -12.43 10.94
C ALA A 315 -11.03 -11.63 12.05
N ALA A 316 -10.69 -10.35 12.20
CA ALA A 316 -11.31 -9.49 13.19
C ALA A 316 -12.82 -9.34 12.95
N LEU A 317 -13.20 -9.14 11.69
CA LEU A 317 -14.61 -9.03 11.30
C LEU A 317 -15.41 -10.31 11.60
N ARG A 318 -14.83 -11.49 11.32
CA ARG A 318 -15.51 -12.77 11.57
C ARG A 318 -15.75 -13.08 13.05
N LEU A 319 -14.90 -12.57 13.94
CA LEU A 319 -15.06 -12.81 15.37
C LEU A 319 -16.06 -11.82 15.98
N GLU A 320 -16.15 -10.60 15.46
CA GLU A 320 -17.19 -9.64 15.86
C GLU A 320 -18.61 -10.14 15.53
N GLU A 321 -18.82 -10.77 14.37
CA GLU A 321 -20.11 -11.39 14.01
C GLU A 321 -20.54 -12.53 14.94
N PHE A 322 -19.63 -13.11 15.72
CA PHE A 322 -19.97 -14.19 16.66
C PHE A 322 -20.39 -13.66 18.04
N PHE A 323 -20.07 -12.40 18.35
CA PHE A 323 -20.35 -11.76 19.64
C PHE A 323 -21.53 -10.77 19.59
N LEU A 324 -21.95 -10.34 18.41
CA LEU A 324 -23.12 -9.47 18.15
C LEU A 324 -24.34 -10.29 17.74
#